data_AF-A0A831SMW5-F1
#
_entry.id   AF-A0A831SMW5-F1
#
_cell.length_a   1.000
_cell.length_b   1.000
_cell.length_c   1.000
_cell.angle_alpha   90.00
_cell.angle_beta   90.00
_cell.angle_gamma   90.00
#
_symmetry.space_group_name_H-M   'P 1'
#
loop_
_entity.id
_entity.type
_entity.pdbx_description
1 polymer ?
#
loop_
_entity_poly.entity_id
_entity_poly.type
_entity_poly.pdbx_seq_one_letter_code
_entity_poly.pdbx_strand_id
1 'polypeptide(L)'
;LYTSHVLPALIRKFHLARCLEEDNWEALRKDLNRYPVEGVTGKSSKKEILNILAKYGITVHASRITPHESRVTVALWGSGEPYREFLYVDDLADACIFLMKTLHASRLTPNGFINIGTGKDLKIKELAELVKEIVGFKGEIKWDASKPDGTPRKLLDVSRLTKLGWQPKVSLEEGIRSTYRSYKNRVKLFS
;
A
#
# COMPACT_ATOMS: atom_id res chain seq x y z
N LEU A 1 3.36 4.86 -10.31
CA LEU A 1 3.95 4.71 -8.96
C LEU A 1 3.80 5.98 -8.12
N TYR A 2 3.97 7.18 -8.69
CA TYR A 2 3.70 8.45 -7.98
C TYR A 2 2.22 8.90 -7.97
N THR A 3 1.39 8.38 -8.87
CA THR A 3 -0.07 8.65 -8.93
C THR A 3 -0.91 7.63 -8.16
N SER A 4 -0.28 6.64 -7.54
CA SER A 4 -0.97 5.56 -6.83
C SER A 4 -1.17 5.94 -5.37
N HIS A 5 -2.34 5.63 -4.81
CA HIS A 5 -2.56 5.71 -3.37
C HIS A 5 -1.43 4.96 -2.62
N VAL A 6 -1.07 5.47 -1.44
CA VAL A 6 0.14 5.05 -0.71
C VAL A 6 0.21 3.53 -0.49
N LEU A 7 -0.91 2.89 -0.12
CA LEU A 7 -0.91 1.46 0.18
C LEU A 7 -0.67 0.57 -1.07
N PRO A 8 -1.40 0.71 -2.20
CA PRO A 8 -1.07 -0.01 -3.43
C PRO A 8 0.36 0.20 -3.92
N ALA A 9 0.90 1.44 -3.78
CA ALA A 9 2.27 1.74 -4.16
C ALA A 9 3.28 0.98 -3.30
N LEU A 10 3.09 0.95 -1.97
CA LEU A 10 3.93 0.18 -1.04
C LEU A 10 3.89 -1.32 -1.34
N ILE A 11 2.69 -1.89 -1.51
CA ILE A 11 2.52 -3.32 -1.82
C ILE A 11 3.35 -3.70 -3.06
N ARG A 12 3.19 -2.95 -4.15
CA ARG A 12 3.88 -3.23 -5.40
C ARG A 12 5.38 -3.02 -5.29
N LYS A 13 5.81 -1.96 -4.61
CA LYS A 13 7.23 -1.63 -4.41
C LYS A 13 7.95 -2.73 -3.63
N PHE A 14 7.38 -3.18 -2.50
CA PHE A 14 7.92 -4.30 -1.74
C PHE A 14 7.83 -5.63 -2.49
N HIS A 15 6.78 -5.85 -3.29
CA HIS A 15 6.69 -7.06 -4.10
C HIS A 15 7.82 -7.16 -5.13
N LEU A 16 8.07 -6.08 -5.87
CA LEU A 16 9.16 -6.01 -6.84
C LEU A 16 10.54 -6.14 -6.16
N ALA A 17 10.71 -5.52 -4.99
CA ALA A 17 11.93 -5.65 -4.19
C ALA A 17 12.15 -7.10 -3.72
N ARG A 18 11.09 -7.77 -3.24
CA ARG A 18 11.14 -9.19 -2.89
C ARG A 18 11.50 -10.07 -4.09
N CYS A 19 10.93 -9.82 -5.26
CA CYS A 19 11.30 -10.59 -6.46
C CYS A 19 12.79 -10.43 -6.81
N LEU A 20 13.39 -9.26 -6.60
CA LEU A 20 14.83 -9.06 -6.77
C LEU A 20 15.66 -9.73 -5.67
N GLU A 21 15.16 -9.74 -4.43
CA GLU A 21 15.80 -10.38 -3.27
C GLU A 21 15.86 -11.91 -3.43
N GLU A 22 14.82 -12.52 -4.00
CA GLU A 22 14.71 -13.96 -4.26
C GLU A 22 15.24 -14.37 -5.65
N ASP A 23 15.85 -13.45 -6.42
CA ASP A 23 16.25 -13.66 -7.82
C ASP A 23 15.12 -14.19 -8.74
N ASN A 24 13.86 -13.91 -8.37
CA ASN A 24 12.66 -14.34 -9.09
C ASN A 24 12.34 -13.41 -10.28
N TRP A 25 13.17 -13.51 -11.31
CA TRP A 25 13.04 -12.71 -12.53
C TRP A 25 11.77 -12.98 -13.32
N GLU A 26 11.23 -14.20 -13.23
CA GLU A 26 9.98 -14.57 -13.90
C GLU A 26 8.81 -13.76 -13.36
N ALA A 27 8.61 -13.79 -12.03
CA ALA A 27 7.56 -13.02 -11.37
C ALA A 27 7.72 -11.51 -11.59
N LEU A 28 8.95 -11.00 -11.51
CA LEU A 28 9.26 -9.59 -11.74
C LEU A 28 8.88 -9.14 -13.16
N ARG A 29 9.28 -9.92 -14.18
CA ARG A 29 8.95 -9.61 -15.58
C ARG A 29 7.44 -9.71 -15.82
N LYS A 30 6.76 -10.68 -15.20
CA LYS A 30 5.31 -10.81 -15.28
C LYS A 30 4.58 -9.59 -14.73
N ASP A 31 5.02 -9.07 -13.58
CA ASP A 31 4.48 -7.82 -13.04
C ASP A 31 4.70 -6.63 -13.98
N LEU A 32 5.93 -6.45 -14.48
CA LEU A 32 6.27 -5.32 -15.36
C LEU A 32 5.56 -5.38 -16.72
N ASN A 33 5.26 -6.57 -17.24
CA ASN A 33 4.43 -6.71 -18.44
C ASN A 33 2.99 -6.26 -18.18
N ARG A 34 2.45 -6.56 -17.00
CA ARG A 34 1.08 -6.19 -16.64
C ARG A 34 0.97 -4.71 -16.29
N TYR A 35 1.98 -4.17 -15.64
CA TYR A 35 2.01 -2.79 -15.15
C TYR A 35 3.33 -2.10 -15.53
N PRO A 36 3.53 -1.73 -16.80
CA PRO A 36 4.77 -1.09 -17.23
C PRO A 36 5.12 0.17 -16.43
N VAL A 37 6.42 0.45 -16.29
CA VAL A 37 6.91 1.66 -15.62
C VAL A 37 7.68 2.48 -16.65
N GLU A 38 7.13 3.62 -17.05
CA GLU A 38 7.73 4.51 -18.05
C GLU A 38 8.16 3.76 -19.34
N GLY A 39 7.32 2.86 -19.84
CA GLY A 39 7.59 2.06 -21.03
C GLY A 39 8.51 0.84 -20.81
N VAL A 40 9.13 0.70 -19.64
CA VAL A 40 9.88 -0.50 -19.28
C VAL A 40 8.91 -1.63 -18.95
N THR A 41 9.13 -2.78 -19.61
CA THR A 41 8.30 -3.99 -19.49
C THR A 41 9.14 -5.19 -19.08
N GLY A 42 8.50 -6.33 -18.88
CA GLY A 42 9.18 -7.60 -18.70
C GLY A 42 9.93 -8.12 -19.93
N LYS A 43 9.92 -7.41 -21.07
CA LYS A 43 10.76 -7.72 -22.25
C LYS A 43 12.06 -6.90 -22.29
N SER A 44 12.16 -5.83 -21.50
CA SER A 44 13.34 -4.98 -21.44
C SER A 44 14.56 -5.73 -20.88
N SER A 45 15.75 -5.22 -21.16
CA SER A 45 17.00 -5.79 -20.63
C SER A 45 17.04 -5.71 -19.10
N LYS A 46 17.83 -6.58 -18.46
CA LYS A 46 18.00 -6.53 -16.99
C LYS A 46 18.51 -5.17 -16.53
N LYS A 47 19.41 -4.54 -17.31
CA LYS A 47 19.97 -3.22 -17.01
C LYS A 47 18.89 -2.13 -17.00
N GLU A 48 18.04 -2.08 -18.02
CA GLU A 48 16.95 -1.11 -18.09
C GLU A 48 15.95 -1.30 -16.93
N ILE A 49 15.61 -2.55 -16.62
CA ILE A 49 14.73 -2.88 -15.50
C ILE A 49 15.33 -2.41 -14.18
N LEU A 50 16.61 -2.73 -13.91
CA LEU A 50 17.27 -2.32 -12.67
C LEU A 50 17.38 -0.79 -12.57
N ASN A 51 17.69 -0.11 -13.68
CA ASN A 51 17.77 1.35 -13.72
C ASN A 51 16.42 2.01 -13.41
N ILE A 52 15.33 1.54 -14.01
CA ILE A 52 14.00 2.12 -13.73
C ILE A 52 13.56 1.80 -12.30
N LEU A 53 13.82 0.60 -11.80
CA LEU A 53 13.48 0.23 -10.42
C LEU A 53 14.27 1.10 -9.43
N ALA A 54 15.55 1.34 -9.67
CA ALA A 54 16.38 2.25 -8.86
C ALA A 54 15.85 3.69 -8.88
N LYS A 55 15.41 4.20 -10.05
CA LYS A 55 14.74 5.52 -10.17
C LYS A 55 13.50 5.63 -9.27
N TYR A 56 12.80 4.52 -9.06
CA TYR A 56 11.64 4.44 -8.17
C TYR A 56 11.99 3.99 -6.74
N GLY A 57 13.28 3.92 -6.39
CA GLY A 57 13.76 3.62 -5.05
C GLY A 57 13.84 2.14 -4.72
N ILE A 58 13.94 1.23 -5.70
CA ILE A 58 14.26 -0.17 -5.45
C ILE A 58 15.67 -0.42 -5.99
N THR A 59 16.64 -0.54 -5.09
CA THR A 59 18.06 -0.63 -5.45
C THR A 59 18.63 -1.97 -5.07
N VAL A 60 19.41 -2.55 -5.97
CA VAL A 60 20.18 -3.77 -5.73
C VAL A 60 21.66 -3.40 -5.56
N HIS A 61 22.25 -3.77 -4.45
CA HIS A 61 23.64 -3.50 -4.11
C HIS A 61 24.57 -4.61 -4.60
N ALA A 62 25.80 -4.23 -4.97
CA ALA A 62 26.79 -5.18 -5.51
C ALA A 62 27.27 -6.18 -4.44
N SER A 63 27.44 -5.71 -3.20
CA SER A 63 27.77 -6.51 -2.03
C SER A 63 26.67 -6.39 -0.98
N ARG A 64 26.58 -7.40 -0.11
CA ARG A 64 25.83 -7.26 1.14
C ARG A 64 26.63 -6.39 2.10
N ILE A 65 25.96 -5.55 2.87
CA ILE A 65 26.61 -4.76 3.94
C ILE A 65 27.04 -5.71 5.06
N THR A 66 26.17 -6.64 5.44
CA THR A 66 26.48 -7.76 6.34
C THR A 66 26.05 -9.11 5.74
N PRO A 67 26.62 -10.25 6.18
CA PRO A 67 26.29 -11.57 5.61
C PRO A 67 24.80 -11.94 5.63
N HIS A 68 24.05 -11.39 6.60
CA HIS A 68 22.65 -11.70 6.86
C HIS A 68 21.66 -10.70 6.23
N GLU A 69 22.14 -9.59 5.66
CA GLU A 69 21.26 -8.58 5.08
C GLU A 69 20.95 -8.84 3.61
N SER A 70 19.75 -8.41 3.21
CA SER A 70 19.36 -8.38 1.81
C SER A 70 20.27 -7.46 1.00
N ARG A 71 20.56 -7.86 -0.24
CA ARG A 71 21.20 -7.00 -1.24
C ARG A 71 20.24 -5.95 -1.82
N VAL A 72 18.97 -5.96 -1.43
CA VAL A 72 17.94 -5.07 -1.99
C VAL A 72 17.47 -4.11 -0.92
N THR A 73 17.34 -2.83 -1.26
CA THR A 73 16.79 -1.80 -0.37
C THR A 73 15.67 -1.04 -1.04
N VAL A 74 14.71 -0.59 -0.24
CA VAL A 74 13.56 0.19 -0.71
C VAL A 74 13.62 1.60 -0.12
N ALA A 75 13.77 2.62 -0.97
CA ALA A 75 13.68 4.02 -0.58
C ALA A 75 12.23 4.52 -0.59
N LEU A 76 11.82 5.16 0.50
CA LEU A 76 10.52 5.83 0.68
C LEU A 76 10.75 7.32 0.98
N TRP A 77 9.89 8.18 0.43
CA TRP A 77 10.02 9.63 0.60
C TRP A 77 9.45 10.11 1.92
N GLY A 78 10.06 11.17 2.46
CA GLY A 78 9.64 11.81 3.70
C GLY A 78 10.22 11.14 4.94
N SER A 79 9.73 11.55 6.10
CA SER A 79 10.11 10.99 7.40
C SER A 79 9.32 9.72 7.75
N GLY A 80 8.17 9.52 7.11
CA GLY A 80 7.22 8.47 7.47
C GLY A 80 6.37 8.77 8.69
N GLU A 81 6.50 9.96 9.30
CA GLU A 81 5.71 10.44 10.43
C GLU A 81 4.25 10.83 10.13
N PRO A 82 3.84 11.17 8.88
CA PRO A 82 2.43 11.46 8.62
C PRO A 82 1.50 10.29 8.96
N TYR A 83 0.32 10.60 9.49
CA TYR A 83 -0.72 9.62 9.86
C TYR A 83 -1.79 9.46 8.78
N ARG A 84 -2.19 8.23 8.51
CA ARG A 84 -3.28 7.93 7.57
C ARG A 84 -4.25 6.91 8.15
N GLU A 85 -5.52 7.12 7.85
CA GLU A 85 -6.59 6.15 8.04
C GLU A 85 -6.82 5.34 6.76
N PHE A 86 -7.17 4.06 6.92
CA PHE A 86 -7.55 3.16 5.83
C PHE A 86 -8.84 2.43 6.21
N LEU A 87 -9.74 2.27 5.24
CA LEU A 87 -10.97 1.51 5.37
C LEU A 87 -11.01 0.47 4.26
N TYR A 88 -11.39 -0.76 4.59
CA TYR A 88 -11.54 -1.82 3.60
C TYR A 88 -12.79 -1.58 2.74
N VAL A 89 -12.71 -1.87 1.43
CA VAL A 89 -13.76 -1.51 0.48
C VAL A 89 -15.10 -2.22 0.77
N ASP A 90 -15.06 -3.45 1.27
CA ASP A 90 -16.27 -4.19 1.61
C ASP A 90 -16.92 -3.62 2.88
N ASP A 91 -16.14 -3.08 3.83
CA ASP A 91 -16.69 -2.35 4.98
C ASP A 91 -17.34 -1.03 4.54
N LEU A 92 -16.76 -0.32 3.57
CA LEU A 92 -17.40 0.86 2.99
C LEU A 92 -18.75 0.51 2.36
N ALA A 93 -18.82 -0.58 1.60
CA ALA A 93 -20.07 -1.05 1.00
C ALA A 93 -21.11 -1.45 2.07
N ASP A 94 -20.69 -2.19 3.10
CA ASP A 94 -21.52 -2.58 4.25
C ASP A 94 -22.07 -1.36 4.99
N ALA A 95 -21.24 -0.34 5.25
CA ALA A 95 -21.66 0.91 5.88
C ALA A 95 -22.71 1.66 5.05
N CYS A 96 -22.51 1.74 3.73
CA CYS A 96 -23.49 2.36 2.83
C CYS A 96 -24.84 1.64 2.89
N ILE A 97 -24.84 0.29 2.84
CA ILE A 97 -26.06 -0.52 2.94
C ILE A 97 -26.72 -0.34 4.31
N PHE A 98 -25.94 -0.33 5.38
CA PHE A 98 -26.40 -0.08 6.73
C PHE A 98 -27.11 1.27 6.82
N LEU A 99 -26.47 2.35 6.38
CA LEU A 99 -27.01 3.71 6.44
C LEU A 99 -28.31 3.85 5.63
N MET A 100 -28.40 3.24 4.46
CA MET A 100 -29.63 3.24 3.65
C MET A 100 -30.81 2.54 4.35
N LYS A 101 -30.53 1.55 5.21
CA LYS A 101 -31.57 0.83 5.97
C LYS A 101 -31.96 1.53 7.27
N THR A 102 -31.03 2.22 7.92
CA THR A 102 -31.23 2.75 9.28
C THR A 102 -31.55 4.23 9.33
N LEU A 103 -31.20 5.00 8.30
CA LEU A 103 -31.29 6.45 8.33
C LEU A 103 -32.26 6.99 7.28
N HIS A 104 -33.34 7.62 7.74
CA HIS A 104 -34.23 8.38 6.87
C HIS A 104 -33.67 9.77 6.60
N ALA A 105 -33.81 10.24 5.35
CA ALA A 105 -33.33 11.56 4.94
C ALA A 105 -33.88 12.72 5.78
N SER A 106 -35.09 12.59 6.32
CA SER A 106 -35.69 13.58 7.24
C SER A 106 -34.94 13.74 8.56
N ARG A 107 -34.08 12.79 8.93
CA ARG A 107 -33.21 12.84 10.12
C ARG A 107 -31.83 13.43 9.83
N LEU A 108 -31.54 13.76 8.58
CA LEU A 108 -30.32 14.47 8.20
C LEU A 108 -30.55 15.97 8.33
N THR A 109 -29.70 16.65 9.11
CA THR A 109 -29.64 18.11 9.08
C THR A 109 -29.05 18.59 7.74
N PRO A 110 -29.22 19.86 7.35
CA PRO A 110 -28.60 20.40 6.13
C PRO A 110 -27.08 20.21 6.04
N ASN A 111 -26.39 20.02 7.18
CA ASN A 111 -24.96 19.70 7.28
C ASN A 111 -24.71 18.24 7.73
N GLY A 112 -25.67 17.35 7.49
CA GLY A 112 -25.82 16.04 8.12
C GLY A 112 -24.90 14.93 7.61
N PHE A 113 -23.77 15.22 6.96
CA PHE A 113 -22.86 14.20 6.43
C PHE A 113 -22.43 13.18 7.49
N ILE A 114 -22.38 11.90 7.15
CA ILE A 114 -21.85 10.85 8.02
C ILE A 114 -20.52 10.40 7.46
N ASN A 115 -19.46 10.56 8.26
CA ASN A 115 -18.16 10.01 7.93
C ASN A 115 -18.19 8.49 8.05
N ILE A 116 -17.67 7.81 7.03
CA ILE A 116 -17.46 6.36 7.04
C ILE A 116 -15.96 6.13 7.08
N GLY A 117 -15.49 5.50 8.15
CA GLY A 117 -14.09 5.26 8.43
C GLY A 117 -13.93 4.24 9.55
N THR A 118 -12.69 3.99 9.92
CA THR A 118 -12.35 3.17 11.08
C THR A 118 -12.17 3.99 12.35
N GLY A 119 -11.96 5.30 12.24
CA GLY A 119 -11.60 6.16 13.36
C GLY A 119 -10.22 5.84 13.96
N LYS A 120 -9.39 5.09 13.22
CA LYS A 120 -8.04 4.69 13.61
C LYS A 120 -7.06 5.02 12.49
N ASP A 121 -5.96 5.65 12.85
CA ASP A 121 -4.85 5.93 11.95
C ASP A 121 -3.53 5.32 12.45
N LEU A 122 -2.56 5.25 11.55
CA LEU A 122 -1.19 4.85 11.83
C LEU A 122 -0.22 5.71 11.03
N LYS A 123 1.04 5.75 11.47
CA LYS A 123 2.10 6.44 10.73
C LYS A 123 2.41 5.71 9.43
N ILE A 124 2.83 6.45 8.41
CA ILE A 124 3.29 5.85 7.15
C ILE A 124 4.45 4.87 7.36
N LYS A 125 5.33 5.10 8.34
CA LYS A 125 6.40 4.16 8.67
C LYS A 125 5.89 2.83 9.23
N GLU A 126 4.87 2.87 10.09
CA GLU A 126 4.23 1.67 10.65
C GLU A 126 3.51 0.88 9.56
N LEU A 127 2.81 1.59 8.67
CA LEU A 127 2.22 1.00 7.48
C LEU A 127 3.27 0.34 6.58
N ALA A 128 4.41 0.99 6.34
CA ALA A 128 5.46 0.47 5.50
C ALA A 128 6.06 -0.84 6.05
N GLU A 129 6.34 -0.89 7.35
CA GLU A 129 6.81 -2.11 8.02
C GLU A 129 5.76 -3.23 7.98
N LEU A 130 4.49 -2.92 8.24
CA LEU A 130 3.41 -3.92 8.16
C LEU A 130 3.28 -4.51 6.75
N VAL A 131 3.32 -3.66 5.71
CA VAL A 131 3.27 -4.13 4.32
C VAL A 131 4.52 -4.94 3.97
N LYS A 132 5.69 -4.50 4.41
CA LYS A 132 6.96 -5.24 4.22
C LYS A 132 6.90 -6.63 4.82
N GLU A 133 6.40 -6.77 6.05
CA GLU A 133 6.20 -8.07 6.71
C GLU A 133 5.21 -8.96 5.96
N ILE A 134 4.04 -8.43 5.58
CA ILE A 134 3.01 -9.18 4.85
C ILE A 134 3.52 -9.64 3.47
N VAL A 135 4.24 -8.76 2.77
CA VAL A 135 4.86 -9.09 1.49
C VAL A 135 6.00 -10.08 1.67
N GLY A 136 6.67 -10.08 2.82
CA GLY A 136 7.79 -10.97 3.14
C GLY A 136 9.14 -10.47 2.60
N PHE A 137 9.28 -9.17 2.35
CA PHE A 137 10.55 -8.57 1.95
C PHE A 137 11.47 -8.40 3.16
N LYS A 138 12.72 -8.86 3.07
CA LYS A 138 13.67 -8.85 4.19
C LYS A 138 14.67 -7.70 4.16
N GLY A 139 14.74 -6.95 3.06
CA GLY A 139 15.62 -5.81 2.95
C GLY A 139 15.21 -4.58 3.73
N GLU A 140 16.12 -3.61 3.74
CA GLU A 140 16.01 -2.36 4.51
C GLU A 140 15.08 -1.35 3.81
N ILE A 141 14.35 -0.58 4.62
CA ILE A 141 13.64 0.62 4.18
C ILE A 141 14.52 1.85 4.46
N LYS A 142 14.83 2.63 3.42
CA LYS A 142 15.58 3.88 3.53
C LYS A 142 14.64 5.07 3.39
N TRP A 143 14.58 5.92 4.41
CA TRP A 143 13.77 7.14 4.37
C TRP A 143 14.56 8.29 3.76
N ASP A 144 14.02 8.92 2.73
CA ASP A 144 14.57 10.10 2.10
C ASP A 144 13.89 11.36 2.66
N ALA A 145 14.45 11.86 3.77
CA ALA A 145 13.98 13.07 4.44
C ALA A 145 14.26 14.36 3.64
N SER A 146 15.02 14.30 2.52
CA SER A 146 15.16 15.44 1.61
C SER A 146 13.87 15.72 0.82
N LYS A 147 12.93 14.76 0.82
CA LYS A 147 11.61 14.88 0.19
C LYS A 147 10.57 15.31 1.23
N PRO A 148 9.61 16.17 0.85
CA PRO A 148 8.64 16.69 1.79
C PRO A 148 7.69 15.59 2.28
N ASP A 149 7.28 15.71 3.54
CA ASP A 149 6.15 14.98 4.06
C ASP A 149 4.83 15.51 3.49
N GLY A 150 3.82 14.65 3.40
CA GLY A 150 2.45 15.07 3.09
C GLY A 150 1.75 15.70 4.29
N THR A 151 0.44 15.94 4.19
CA THR A 151 -0.38 16.43 5.31
C THR A 151 -0.11 15.62 6.59
N PRO A 152 0.13 16.25 7.76
CA PRO A 152 0.55 15.54 8.97
C PRO A 152 -0.41 14.45 9.44
N ARG A 153 -1.73 14.68 9.34
CA ARG A 153 -2.74 13.71 9.78
C ARG A 153 -3.99 13.79 8.91
N LYS A 154 -4.55 12.63 8.55
CA LYS A 154 -5.84 12.48 7.88
C LYS A 154 -6.61 11.35 8.56
N LEU A 155 -7.54 11.73 9.43
CA LEU A 155 -8.37 10.86 10.26
C LEU A 155 -9.78 11.44 10.33
N LEU A 156 -10.78 10.59 10.15
CA LEU A 156 -12.18 10.97 10.25
C LEU A 156 -12.71 10.78 11.68
N ASP A 157 -13.52 11.73 12.14
CA ASP A 157 -14.39 11.51 13.30
C ASP A 157 -15.60 10.68 12.85
N VAL A 158 -15.66 9.43 13.32
CA VAL A 158 -16.71 8.45 13.01
C VAL A 158 -17.73 8.28 14.14
N SER A 159 -17.68 9.13 15.17
CA SER A 159 -18.53 9.02 16.38
C SER A 159 -20.02 8.91 16.07
N ARG A 160 -20.50 9.62 15.04
CA ARG A 160 -21.89 9.56 14.58
C ARG A 160 -22.26 8.19 14.03
N LEU A 161 -21.41 7.58 13.22
CA LEU A 161 -21.65 6.26 12.65
C LEU A 161 -21.59 5.17 13.73
N THR A 162 -20.61 5.26 14.64
CA THR A 162 -20.50 4.34 15.78
C THR A 162 -21.72 4.39 16.68
N LYS A 163 -22.27 5.59 16.95
CA LYS A 163 -23.51 5.76 17.73
C LYS A 163 -24.74 5.14 17.08
N LEU A 164 -24.75 5.04 15.74
CA LEU A 164 -25.81 4.32 15.03
C LEU A 164 -25.67 2.79 15.16
N GLY A 165 -24.54 2.29 15.66
CA GLY A 165 -24.29 0.87 15.89
C GLY A 165 -23.48 0.19 14.79
N TRP A 166 -22.91 0.94 13.84
CA TRP A 166 -22.03 0.38 12.82
C TRP A 166 -20.55 0.57 13.18
N GLN A 167 -19.74 -0.46 12.92
CA GLN A 167 -18.28 -0.44 13.04
C GLN A 167 -17.67 -1.29 11.93
N PRO A 168 -16.45 -0.96 11.45
CA PRO A 168 -15.77 -1.77 10.46
C PRO A 168 -15.41 -3.14 11.04
N LYS A 169 -15.44 -4.17 10.19
CA LYS A 169 -15.18 -5.56 10.60
C LYS A 169 -13.78 -6.01 10.22
N VAL A 170 -13.23 -5.49 9.12
CA VAL A 170 -11.95 -5.94 8.57
C VAL A 170 -10.81 -5.12 9.16
N SER A 171 -9.86 -5.80 9.79
CA SER A 171 -8.65 -5.15 10.29
C SER A 171 -7.75 -4.67 9.14
N LEU A 172 -6.91 -3.67 9.39
CA LEU A 172 -5.94 -3.19 8.38
C LEU A 172 -5.03 -4.32 7.89
N GLU A 173 -4.50 -5.13 8.79
CA GLU A 173 -3.63 -6.25 8.46
C GLU A 173 -4.35 -7.27 7.54
N GLU A 174 -5.56 -7.68 7.91
CA GLU A 174 -6.37 -8.60 7.11
C GLU A 174 -6.68 -8.03 5.72
N GLY A 175 -7.07 -6.76 5.66
CA GLY A 175 -7.31 -6.04 4.41
C GLY A 175 -6.07 -6.00 3.50
N ILE A 176 -4.88 -5.75 4.06
CA ILE A 176 -3.62 -5.76 3.31
C ILE A 176 -3.28 -7.18 2.83
N ARG A 177 -3.42 -8.21 3.68
CA ARG A 177 -3.18 -9.61 3.31
C ARG A 177 -4.10 -10.05 2.17
N SER A 178 -5.39 -9.71 2.25
CA SER A 178 -6.39 -9.99 1.21
C SER A 178 -6.05 -9.26 -0.10
N THR A 179 -5.72 -7.97 -0.01
CA THR A 179 -5.34 -7.13 -1.16
C THR A 179 -4.09 -7.69 -1.84
N TYR A 180 -3.06 -8.05 -1.07
CA TYR A 180 -1.83 -8.60 -1.63
C TYR A 180 -2.03 -9.98 -2.26
N ARG A 181 -2.84 -10.85 -1.64
CA ARG A 181 -3.23 -12.14 -2.23
C ARG A 181 -3.93 -11.93 -3.57
N SER A 182 -4.89 -11.02 -3.62
CA SER A 182 -5.61 -10.67 -4.84
C SER A 182 -4.69 -10.10 -5.92
N TYR A 183 -3.76 -9.22 -5.54
CA TYR A 183 -2.73 -8.67 -6.43
C TYR A 183 -1.87 -9.78 -7.07
N LYS A 184 -1.35 -10.73 -6.27
CA LYS A 184 -0.58 -11.88 -6.79
C LYS A 184 -1.41 -12.79 -7.70
N ASN A 185 -2.69 -13.01 -7.39
CA ASN A 185 -3.55 -13.88 -8.18
C ASN A 185 -3.97 -13.24 -9.52
N ARG A 186 -4.17 -11.92 -9.56
CA ARG A 186 -4.40 -11.19 -10.81
C ARG A 186 -3.20 -11.26 -11.76
N VAL A 187 -1.99 -11.39 -11.21
CA VAL A 187 -0.77 -11.68 -11.98
C VAL A 187 -0.78 -13.12 -12.54
N LYS A 188 -1.53 -14.07 -11.96
CA LYS A 188 -1.65 -15.45 -12.48
C LYS A 188 -2.71 -15.65 -13.57
N LEU A 189 -3.79 -14.86 -13.60
CA LEU A 189 -4.97 -15.10 -14.45
C LEU A 189 -4.84 -14.68 -15.93
N PHE A 190 -3.69 -14.15 -16.35
CA PHE A 190 -3.44 -13.73 -17.74
C PHE A 190 -2.15 -14.34 -18.33
N SER A 191 -1.71 -15.50 -17.81
CA SER A 191 -0.70 -16.34 -18.46
C SER A 191 -1.37 -17.44 -19.26
#